data_AF-A0A8B4GRC4-F1
#
_entry.id   AF-A0A8B4GRC4-F1
#
_cell.length_a   1.000
_cell.length_b   1.000
_cell.length_c   1.000
_cell.angle_alpha   90.00
_cell.angle_beta   90.00
_cell.angle_gamma   90.00
#
_symmetry.space_group_name_H-M   'P 1'
#
loop_
_entity.id
_entity.type
_entity.pdbx_description
1 polymer ?
#
loop_
_entity_poly.entity_id
_entity_poly.type
_entity_poly.pdbx_seq_one_letter_code
_entity_poly.pdbx_strand_id
1 'polypeptide(L)'
;MITARGSFRRLTLGEITLSRSTLIMMMLLSGCMLEKQRFYTADITLRGNDLCFSLPQTDPTQSGRVSLVSIAIEHRLGSQTHELWRRTILPPKPVETITPGQCIPYSFKAFESNVPYTVAISTVDPQDADSKRFWQRSFSLKISDGQISQVIASAK
;
A
#
# COMPACT_ATOMS: atom_id res chain seq x y z
N MET A 1 37.75 -66.10 -13.34
CA MET A 1 37.67 -66.72 -11.99
C MET A 1 36.98 -65.72 -11.08
N ILE A 2 36.10 -66.23 -10.20
CA ILE A 2 35.28 -65.52 -9.19
C ILE A 2 33.95 -64.93 -9.68
N THR A 3 32.91 -65.73 -9.41
CA THR A 3 31.48 -65.46 -9.25
C THR A 3 31.16 -64.41 -8.18
N ALA A 4 30.10 -63.62 -8.39
CA ALA A 4 29.37 -62.99 -7.27
C ALA A 4 27.86 -62.91 -7.54
N ARG A 5 27.10 -63.74 -6.79
CA ARG A 5 25.66 -63.65 -6.55
C ARG A 5 25.35 -62.38 -5.74
N GLY A 6 24.24 -61.71 -6.07
CA GLY A 6 23.56 -60.76 -5.18
C GLY A 6 22.07 -60.76 -5.53
N SER A 7 21.26 -61.62 -4.92
CA SER A 7 20.54 -61.37 -3.65
C SER A 7 19.44 -60.32 -3.79
N PHE A 8 18.25 -60.79 -4.18
CA PHE A 8 16.98 -60.09 -4.06
C PHE A 8 16.70 -59.84 -2.57
N ARG A 9 16.63 -58.57 -2.15
CA ARG A 9 15.98 -58.20 -0.89
C ARG A 9 14.72 -57.41 -1.21
N ARG A 10 13.57 -58.05 -0.95
CA ARG A 10 12.28 -57.39 -0.74
C ARG A 10 12.46 -56.31 0.33
N LEU A 11 12.17 -55.06 -0.02
CA LEU A 11 11.91 -54.02 0.97
C LEU A 11 10.53 -54.28 1.55
N THR A 12 10.50 -54.89 2.72
CA THR A 12 9.29 -55.00 3.54
C THR A 12 8.91 -53.60 4.02
N LEU A 13 7.68 -53.21 3.73
CA LEU A 13 6.99 -52.03 4.21
C LEU A 13 7.01 -52.05 5.76
N GLY A 14 7.95 -51.30 6.35
CA GLY A 14 8.02 -51.10 7.79
C GLY A 14 6.94 -50.13 8.22
N GLU A 15 6.10 -50.59 9.15
CA GLU A 15 5.04 -49.80 9.78
C GLU A 15 5.59 -48.47 10.33
N ILE A 16 4.99 -47.37 9.86
CA ILE A 16 5.27 -46.04 10.38
C ILE A 16 4.49 -45.93 11.70
N THR A 17 5.12 -46.28 12.81
CA THR A 17 4.59 -45.99 14.15
C THR A 17 4.64 -44.48 14.37
N LEU A 18 3.54 -43.80 14.05
CA LEU A 18 3.32 -42.38 14.35
C LEU A 18 3.35 -42.19 15.87
N SER A 19 4.51 -41.80 16.40
CA SER A 19 4.64 -41.34 17.79
C SER A 19 3.70 -40.17 18.07
N ARG A 20 2.97 -40.21 19.19
CA ARG A 20 2.11 -39.10 19.66
C ARG A 20 2.85 -37.77 19.76
N SER A 21 4.18 -37.78 19.88
CA SER A 21 5.02 -36.59 20.01
C SER A 21 5.17 -35.80 18.71
N THR A 22 5.08 -36.43 17.53
CA THR A 22 5.20 -35.74 16.23
C THR A 22 3.96 -34.93 15.87
N LEU A 23 2.79 -35.32 16.40
CA LEU A 23 1.52 -34.65 16.14
C LEU A 23 1.38 -33.31 16.86
N ILE A 24 2.04 -33.16 18.02
CA ILE A 24 2.05 -31.93 18.81
C ILE A 24 2.92 -30.85 18.15
N MET A 25 4.01 -31.24 17.48
CA MET A 25 4.92 -30.28 16.84
C MET A 25 4.33 -29.63 15.57
N MET A 26 3.43 -30.32 14.87
CA MET A 26 2.75 -29.76 13.68
C MET A 26 1.66 -28.73 14.03
N MET A 27 1.10 -28.78 15.24
CA MET A 27 0.06 -27.84 15.71
C MET A 27 0.62 -26.45 16.07
N LEU A 28 1.94 -26.32 16.28
CA LEU A 28 2.58 -25.06 16.70
C LEU A 28 3.00 -24.16 15.54
N LEU A 29 2.84 -24.59 14.28
CA LEU A 29 3.32 -23.87 13.09
C LEU A 29 2.23 -23.15 12.28
N SER A 30 0.95 -23.30 12.63
CA SER A 30 -0.16 -22.66 11.90
C SER A 30 -0.59 -21.35 12.55
N GLY A 31 0.29 -20.36 12.51
CA GLY A 31 0.03 -19.00 12.98
C GLY A 31 0.50 -17.95 11.98
N CYS A 32 0.20 -18.10 10.68
CA CYS A 32 0.32 -16.97 9.76
C CYS A 32 -0.75 -15.93 10.12
N MET A 33 -0.40 -14.97 10.98
CA MET A 33 -1.13 -13.72 11.09
C MET A 33 -0.99 -13.01 9.73
N LEU A 34 -2.03 -13.08 8.90
CA LEU A 34 -2.11 -12.31 7.67
C LEU A 34 -2.22 -10.83 8.08
N GLU A 35 -1.08 -10.14 8.11
CA GLU A 35 -1.02 -8.72 8.41
C GLU A 35 -1.88 -7.98 7.38
N LYS A 36 -2.93 -7.28 7.85
CA LYS A 36 -3.80 -6.50 6.96
C LYS A 36 -2.94 -5.49 6.20
N GLN A 37 -2.96 -5.54 4.87
CA GLN A 37 -2.27 -4.55 4.04
C GLN A 37 -2.72 -3.13 4.42
N ARG A 38 -1.78 -2.28 4.85
CA ARG A 38 -2.05 -0.88 5.20
C ARG A 38 -1.61 0.10 4.14
N PHE A 39 -0.82 -0.34 3.16
CA PHE A 39 -0.25 0.52 2.12
C PHE A 39 -0.93 0.30 0.77
N TYR A 40 -1.44 1.38 0.22
CA TYR A 40 -2.20 1.42 -1.02
C TYR A 40 -1.63 2.47 -1.96
N THR A 41 -2.09 2.43 -3.21
CA THR A 41 -1.67 3.39 -4.24
C THR A 41 -2.73 4.47 -4.35
N ALA A 42 -2.34 5.74 -4.23
CA ALA A 42 -3.24 6.87 -4.47
C ALA A 42 -3.47 7.06 -5.98
N ASP A 43 -4.52 7.77 -6.37
CA ASP A 43 -4.74 8.19 -7.75
C ASP A 43 -4.40 9.66 -7.95
N ILE A 44 -3.77 9.93 -9.10
CA ILE A 44 -3.38 11.26 -9.52
C ILE A 44 -3.89 11.44 -10.94
N THR A 45 -4.77 12.41 -11.12
CA THR A 45 -5.31 12.77 -12.43
C THR A 45 -5.13 14.25 -12.66
N LEU A 46 -5.09 14.66 -13.91
CA LEU A 46 -5.10 16.06 -14.29
C LEU A 46 -6.56 16.45 -14.61
N ARG A 47 -7.08 17.48 -13.95
CA ARG A 47 -8.41 18.05 -14.23
C ARG A 47 -8.23 19.49 -14.67
N GLY A 48 -8.27 19.73 -15.98
CA GLY A 48 -7.88 21.03 -16.53
C GLY A 48 -6.39 21.26 -16.29
N ASN A 49 -6.04 22.31 -15.54
CA ASN A 49 -4.65 22.64 -15.18
C ASN A 49 -4.28 22.29 -13.73
N ASP A 50 -5.20 21.72 -12.95
CA ASP A 50 -4.97 21.35 -11.55
C ASP A 50 -4.81 19.83 -11.39
N LEU A 51 -3.92 19.44 -10.49
CA LEU A 51 -3.82 18.03 -10.09
C LEU A 51 -5.00 17.68 -9.20
N CYS A 52 -5.49 16.46 -9.38
CA CYS A 52 -6.49 15.86 -8.53
C CYS A 52 -5.87 14.63 -7.86
N PHE A 53 -5.61 14.76 -6.56
CA PHE A 53 -5.23 13.64 -5.70
C PHE A 53 -6.49 12.99 -5.13
N SER A 54 -6.60 11.67 -5.24
CA SER A 54 -7.78 10.93 -4.81
C SER A 54 -7.44 9.50 -4.39
N LEU A 55 -8.41 8.79 -3.83
CA LEU A 55 -8.33 7.34 -3.62
C LEU A 55 -8.87 6.62 -4.88
N PRO A 56 -8.38 5.43 -5.25
CA PRO A 56 -8.89 4.70 -6.41
C PRO A 56 -10.37 4.36 -6.29
N GLN A 57 -11.15 4.60 -7.36
CA GLN A 57 -12.60 4.35 -7.36
C GLN A 57 -12.98 2.89 -7.07
N THR A 58 -12.10 1.96 -7.43
CA THR A 58 -12.33 0.53 -7.25
C THR A 58 -12.08 0.04 -5.83
N ASP A 59 -11.68 0.90 -4.89
CA ASP A 59 -11.44 0.47 -3.51
C ASP A 59 -12.77 0.19 -2.79
N PRO A 60 -13.02 -1.06 -2.37
CA PRO A 60 -14.24 -1.42 -1.66
C PRO A 60 -14.13 -0.93 -0.21
N THR A 61 -14.67 0.26 0.05
CA THR A 61 -14.92 0.74 1.41
C THR A 61 -16.32 0.29 1.81
N GLN A 62 -16.49 -0.31 3.00
CA GLN A 62 -17.80 -0.87 3.41
C GLN A 62 -18.92 0.17 3.42
N SER A 63 -18.59 1.42 3.74
CA SER A 63 -19.53 2.54 3.79
C SER A 63 -19.51 3.43 2.53
N GLY A 64 -18.65 3.13 1.54
CA GLY A 64 -18.40 3.98 0.38
C GLY A 64 -17.64 5.28 0.70
N ARG A 65 -17.26 5.50 1.96
CA ARG A 65 -16.64 6.74 2.44
C ARG A 65 -15.58 6.45 3.50
N VAL A 66 -14.59 7.34 3.62
CA VAL A 66 -13.55 7.24 4.65
C VAL A 66 -13.27 8.58 5.29
N SER A 67 -12.86 8.55 6.56
CA SER A 67 -12.41 9.74 7.28
C SER A 67 -10.99 10.08 6.85
N LEU A 68 -10.79 11.30 6.35
CA LEU A 68 -9.47 11.83 6.02
C LEU A 68 -8.73 12.21 7.31
N VAL A 69 -7.56 11.61 7.52
CA VAL A 69 -6.68 11.94 8.65
C VAL A 69 -5.65 12.98 8.23
N SER A 70 -4.99 12.77 7.09
CA SER A 70 -4.06 13.74 6.53
C SER A 70 -3.85 13.56 5.03
N ILE A 71 -3.39 14.62 4.39
CA ILE A 71 -2.81 14.61 3.05
C ILE A 71 -1.52 15.44 3.09
N ALA A 72 -0.47 14.94 2.45
CA ALA A 72 0.82 15.60 2.34
C ALA A 72 1.38 15.48 0.92
N ILE A 73 2.17 16.47 0.55
CA ILE A 73 2.97 16.50 -0.67
C ILE A 73 4.43 16.56 -0.23
N GLU A 74 5.19 15.62 -0.73
CA GLU A 74 6.57 15.39 -0.35
C GLU A 74 7.45 15.41 -1.62
N HIS A 75 8.70 15.80 -1.45
CA HIS A 75 9.72 15.74 -2.48
C HIS A 75 10.84 14.81 -2.01
N ARG A 76 11.30 13.94 -2.91
CA ARG A 76 12.41 13.03 -2.63
C ARG A 76 13.72 13.61 -3.17
N LEU A 77 14.63 13.97 -2.26
CA LEU A 77 15.99 14.39 -2.56
C LEU A 77 16.95 13.27 -2.13
N GLY A 78 17.35 12.44 -3.09
CA GLY A 78 18.18 11.25 -2.80
C GLY A 78 17.46 10.23 -1.94
N SER A 79 18.01 9.93 -0.76
CA SER A 79 17.39 9.02 0.22
C SER A 79 16.43 9.73 1.18
N GLN A 80 16.43 11.07 1.21
CA GLN A 80 15.62 11.85 2.14
C GLN A 80 14.31 12.28 1.49
N THR A 81 13.25 12.25 2.31
CA THR A 81 11.92 12.72 1.93
C THR A 81 11.67 14.02 2.69
N HIS A 82 11.40 15.09 1.96
CA HIS A 82 11.12 16.40 2.50
C HIS A 82 9.64 16.72 2.30
N GLU A 83 8.94 17.00 3.40
CA GLU A 83 7.56 17.47 3.33
C GLU A 83 7.52 18.91 2.83
N LEU A 84 6.83 19.14 1.71
CA LEU A 84 6.62 20.47 1.16
C LEU A 84 5.33 21.10 1.68
N TRP A 85 4.34 20.26 1.96
CA TRP A 85 3.03 20.70 2.44
C TRP A 85 2.28 19.56 3.11
N ARG A 86 1.50 19.88 4.15
CA ARG A 86 0.58 18.94 4.81
C ARG A 86 -0.68 19.63 5.29
N ARG A 87 -1.79 18.89 5.22
CA ARG A 87 -3.04 19.18 5.93
C ARG A 87 -3.41 17.98 6.78
N THR A 88 -3.51 18.20 8.09
CA THR A 88 -3.98 17.20 9.06
C THR A 88 -5.32 17.63 9.63
N ILE A 89 -6.24 16.67 9.74
CA ILE A 89 -7.54 16.85 10.40
C ILE A 89 -7.37 16.35 11.83
N LEU A 90 -7.22 17.29 12.76
CA LEU A 90 -7.07 17.03 14.19
C LEU A 90 -8.22 17.69 14.95
N PRO A 91 -8.65 17.13 16.10
CA PRO A 91 -9.55 17.80 17.01
C PRO A 91 -9.05 19.22 17.32
N PRO A 92 -9.94 20.23 17.41
CA PRO A 92 -11.41 20.14 17.39
C PRO A 92 -12.04 20.23 15.98
N LYS A 93 -11.26 20.13 14.90
CA LYS A 93 -11.80 20.25 13.54
C LYS A 93 -12.83 19.13 13.28
N PRO A 94 -13.95 19.42 12.59
CA PRO A 94 -14.89 18.40 12.19
C PRO A 94 -14.21 17.30 11.36
N VAL A 95 -14.68 16.07 11.52
CA VAL A 95 -14.23 14.93 10.71
C VAL A 95 -14.53 15.22 9.24
N GLU A 96 -13.49 15.26 8.40
CA GLU A 96 -13.64 15.40 6.95
C GLU A 96 -13.80 13.99 6.35
N THR A 97 -14.91 13.76 5.65
CA THR A 97 -15.17 12.46 5.01
C THR A 97 -15.06 12.58 3.50
N ILE A 98 -14.23 11.74 2.89
CA ILE A 98 -13.99 11.70 1.44
C ILE A 98 -14.54 10.42 0.80
N THR A 99 -14.89 10.54 -0.48
CA THR A 99 -15.36 9.42 -1.32
C THR A 99 -14.23 9.01 -2.27
N PRO A 100 -13.99 7.72 -2.52
CA PRO A 100 -13.05 7.30 -3.57
C PRO A 100 -13.35 7.97 -4.93
N GLY A 101 -12.31 8.37 -5.66
CA GLY A 101 -12.39 9.13 -6.90
C GLY A 101 -12.67 10.63 -6.77
N GLN A 102 -12.98 11.13 -5.57
CA GLN A 102 -13.14 12.56 -5.31
C GLN A 102 -11.78 13.23 -5.08
N CYS A 103 -11.56 14.40 -5.69
CA CYS A 103 -10.34 15.18 -5.46
C CYS A 103 -10.31 15.68 -4.02
N ILE A 104 -9.19 15.44 -3.34
CA ILE A 104 -8.93 15.96 -2.00
C ILE A 104 -8.34 17.36 -2.13
N PRO A 105 -8.92 18.39 -1.49
CA PRO A 105 -8.39 19.75 -1.55
C PRO A 105 -6.97 19.86 -0.96
N TYR A 106 -6.12 20.64 -1.64
CA TYR A 106 -4.77 20.99 -1.21
C TYR A 106 -4.41 22.39 -1.74
N SER A 107 -3.40 23.04 -1.13
CA SER A 107 -3.04 24.43 -1.47
C SER A 107 -1.61 24.62 -1.98
N PHE A 108 -0.82 23.55 -2.10
CA PHE A 108 0.53 23.62 -2.66
C PHE A 108 0.48 23.89 -4.17
N LYS A 109 1.24 24.88 -4.65
CA LYS A 109 1.24 25.29 -6.07
C LYS A 109 2.64 25.37 -6.71
N ALA A 110 3.71 25.33 -5.91
CA ALA A 110 5.09 25.49 -6.37
C ALA A 110 5.68 24.18 -6.92
N PHE A 111 4.96 23.51 -7.82
CA PHE A 111 5.50 22.34 -8.50
C PHE A 111 6.48 22.73 -9.60
N GLU A 112 7.51 21.90 -9.77
CA GLU A 112 8.53 22.05 -10.79
C GLU A 112 8.45 20.89 -11.80
N SER A 113 8.86 21.20 -13.04
CA SER A 113 8.86 20.23 -14.13
C SER A 113 9.95 19.17 -13.89
N ASN A 114 9.62 17.90 -14.10
CA ASN A 114 10.50 16.73 -13.97
C ASN A 114 11.10 16.49 -12.57
N VAL A 115 10.56 17.13 -11.53
CA VAL A 115 10.95 16.87 -10.14
C VAL A 115 10.10 15.71 -9.57
N PRO A 116 10.70 14.77 -8.81
CA PRO A 116 9.97 13.64 -8.23
C PRO A 116 9.26 14.02 -6.92
N TYR A 117 7.93 13.99 -6.95
CA TYR A 117 7.07 14.20 -5.79
C TYR A 117 6.40 12.91 -5.34
N THR A 118 5.89 12.91 -4.12
CA THR A 118 4.99 11.89 -3.59
C THR A 118 3.80 12.57 -2.96
N VAL A 119 2.59 12.10 -3.29
CA VAL A 119 1.41 12.40 -2.47
C VAL A 119 1.22 11.28 -1.46
N ALA A 120 1.01 11.63 -0.20
CA ALA A 120 0.75 10.70 0.89
C ALA A 120 -0.57 11.07 1.58
N ILE A 121 -1.53 10.16 1.61
CA ILE A 121 -2.86 10.35 2.20
C ILE A 121 -3.05 9.29 3.28
N SER A 122 -3.52 9.69 4.45
CA SER A 122 -3.91 8.77 5.52
C SER A 122 -5.42 8.84 5.74
N THR A 123 -6.05 7.67 5.84
CA THR A 123 -7.49 7.56 6.10
C THR A 123 -7.76 6.53 7.18
N VAL A 124 -8.94 6.62 7.82
CA VAL A 124 -9.50 5.58 8.68
C VAL A 124 -10.94 5.33 8.27
N ASP A 125 -11.43 4.12 8.52
CA ASP A 125 -12.85 3.84 8.52
C ASP A 125 -13.52 4.68 9.63
N PRO A 126 -14.64 5.38 9.36
CA PRO A 126 -15.35 6.15 10.37
C PRO A 126 -15.77 5.35 11.61
N GLN A 127 -15.94 4.03 11.49
CA GLN A 127 -16.40 3.15 12.57
C GLN A 127 -15.27 2.32 13.20
N ASP A 128 -14.06 2.37 12.66
CA ASP A 128 -12.90 1.62 13.15
C ASP A 128 -11.64 2.50 13.09
N ALA A 129 -11.27 3.09 14.22
CA ALA A 129 -10.08 3.96 14.29
C ALA A 129 -8.76 3.21 14.03
N ASP A 130 -8.72 1.90 14.24
CA ASP A 130 -7.53 1.06 14.04
C ASP A 130 -7.37 0.62 12.57
N SER A 131 -8.37 0.89 11.72
CA SER A 131 -8.37 0.57 10.29
C SER A 131 -7.50 1.48 9.42
N LYS A 132 -6.50 2.16 10.00
CA LYS A 132 -5.67 3.15 9.31
C LYS A 132 -5.07 2.61 8.01
N ARG A 133 -5.35 3.32 6.91
CA ARG A 133 -4.79 3.07 5.56
C ARG A 133 -3.91 4.23 5.14
N PHE A 134 -2.81 3.91 4.47
CA PHE A 134 -1.85 4.84 3.89
C PHE A 134 -1.88 4.69 2.38
N TRP A 135 -2.21 5.77 1.67
CA TRP A 135 -2.26 5.83 0.22
C TRP A 135 -1.11 6.70 -0.27
N GLN A 136 -0.28 6.16 -1.14
CA GLN A 136 0.86 6.91 -1.66
C GLN A 136 1.04 6.70 -3.15
N ARG A 137 1.50 7.75 -3.84
CA ARG A 137 1.93 7.64 -5.23
C ARG A 137 3.00 8.66 -5.55
N SER A 138 4.09 8.19 -6.14
CA SER A 138 5.13 9.05 -6.67
C SER A 138 4.79 9.51 -8.08
N PHE A 139 5.10 10.76 -8.38
CA PHE A 139 4.82 11.40 -9.65
C PHE A 139 5.81 12.50 -9.96
N SER A 140 5.97 12.80 -11.24
CA SER A 140 6.58 14.02 -11.74
C SER A 140 5.62 14.71 -12.70
N LEU A 141 5.87 15.97 -12.98
CA LEU A 141 5.04 16.76 -13.89
C LEU A 141 5.85 17.17 -15.10
N LYS A 142 5.20 17.29 -16.26
CA LYS A 142 5.68 18.19 -17.30
C LYS A 142 4.92 19.50 -17.20
N ILE A 143 5.67 20.59 -17.14
CA ILE A 143 5.12 21.95 -17.12
C ILE A 143 5.60 22.65 -18.40
N SER A 144 4.68 23.26 -19.12
CA SER A 144 4.92 24.01 -20.36
C SER A 144 4.12 25.31 -20.29
N ASP A 145 4.75 26.45 -20.56
CA ASP A 145 4.13 27.78 -20.49
C ASP A 145 3.40 28.07 -19.15
N GLY A 146 3.98 27.57 -18.05
CA GLY A 146 3.41 27.72 -16.69
C GLY A 146 2.20 26.82 -16.39
N GLN A 147 1.84 25.92 -17.30
CA GLN A 147 0.72 24.98 -17.15
C GLN A 147 1.20 23.53 -17.05
N ILE A 148 0.49 22.72 -16.27
CA ILE A 148 0.76 21.28 -16.14
C ILE A 148 0.22 20.59 -17.38
N SER A 149 1.12 20.12 -18.25
CA SER A 149 0.76 19.44 -19.50
C SER A 149 0.65 17.93 -19.34
N GLN A 150 1.35 17.35 -18.36
CA GLN A 150 1.34 15.90 -18.14
C GLN A 150 1.66 15.53 -16.69
N VAL A 151 0.99 14.49 -16.19
CA VAL A 151 1.38 13.76 -14.97
C VAL A 151 2.12 12.50 -15.37
N ILE A 152 3.34 12.33 -14.88
CA ILE A 152 4.16 11.14 -15.05
C ILE A 152 4.13 10.39 -13.72
N ALA A 153 3.20 9.45 -13.57
CA ALA A 153 3.13 8.61 -12.38
C ALA A 153 4.15 7.46 -12.49
N SER A 154 4.92 7.22 -11.43
CA SER A 154 5.80 6.06 -11.36
C SER A 154 4.97 4.78 -11.24
N ALA A 155 5.31 3.75 -12.02
CA ALA A 155 4.82 2.40 -11.81
C ALA A 155 5.46 1.83 -10.53
N LYS A 156 4.68 1.03 -9.79
CA LYS A 156 5.14 0.29 -8.61
C LYS A 156 5.87 -0.97 -9.03
#